data_AF-A0A257JJG9-F1
#
_entry.id   AF-A0A257JJG9-F1
#
_cell.length_a   1.000
_cell.length_b   1.000
_cell.length_c   1.000
_cell.angle_alpha   90.00
_cell.angle_beta   90.00
_cell.angle_gamma   90.00
#
_symmetry.space_group_name_H-M   'P 1'
#
loop_
_entity.id
_entity.type
_entity.pdbx_description
1 polymer ?
#
loop_
_entity_poly.entity_id
_entity_poly.type
_entity_poly.pdbx_seq_one_letter_code
_entity_poly.pdbx_strand_id
1 'polypeptide(L)'
;INPTFGGNSFNSNHLLGVANAQNDYRDKRTSTSTSQGDAFARQLQSRLLSAVSSQIVDAIFGENPQERGRIAMGGQIIEFERDLENVTITITTEATGEVTTIVVPLFVEVR
;
A
#
# COMPACT_ATOMS: atom_id res chain seq x y z
N ILE A 1 38.53 40.68 26.52
CA ILE A 1 38.53 41.05 27.96
C ILE A 1 37.51 40.14 28.63
N ASN A 2 37.98 39.12 29.34
CA ASN A 2 37.20 38.38 30.34
C ASN A 2 37.71 38.85 31.70
N PRO A 3 36.82 39.38 32.55
CA PRO A 3 36.62 38.78 33.88
C PRO A 3 35.14 39.01 34.33
N THR A 4 34.47 38.23 35.19
CA THR A 4 34.87 37.58 36.44
C THR A 4 33.83 36.51 36.82
N PHE A 5 34.33 35.44 37.41
CA PHE A 5 33.61 34.50 38.25
C PHE A 5 33.11 35.21 39.52
N GLY A 6 31.80 35.17 39.77
CA GLY A 6 31.17 35.57 41.02
C GLY A 6 29.99 34.63 41.29
N GLY A 7 30.16 33.75 42.28
CA GLY A 7 29.33 32.56 42.45
C GLY A 7 27.85 32.82 42.73
N ASN A 8 27.04 31.89 42.24
CA ASN A 8 25.88 31.34 42.96
C ASN A 8 25.63 29.93 42.41
N SER A 9 26.10 28.93 43.15
CA SER A 9 25.95 27.49 42.88
C SER A 9 24.55 26.99 43.28
N PHE A 10 23.48 27.69 42.91
CA PHE A 10 22.09 27.26 43.21
C PHE A 10 21.06 27.77 42.19
N ASN A 11 21.32 27.53 40.91
CA ASN A 11 20.23 27.47 39.93
C ASN A 11 20.50 26.47 38.80
N SER A 12 21.05 25.31 39.18
CA SER A 12 20.82 24.06 38.47
C SER A 12 19.31 23.80 38.51
N ASN A 13 18.56 24.19 37.47
CA ASN A 13 17.33 23.53 36.98
C ASN A 13 16.56 24.31 35.89
N HIS A 14 17.16 25.25 35.15
CA HIS A 14 16.43 25.91 34.07
C HIS A 14 17.25 26.25 32.82
N LEU A 15 18.15 25.35 32.42
CA LEU A 15 18.82 25.41 31.10
C LEU A 15 18.74 24.07 30.36
N LEU A 16 17.57 23.46 30.37
CA LEU A 16 17.15 22.45 29.39
C LEU A 16 15.91 22.99 28.68
N GLY A 17 16.10 23.97 27.80
CA GLY A 17 14.94 24.59 27.13
C GLY A 17 15.21 25.35 25.85
N VAL A 18 16.45 25.41 25.36
CA VAL A 18 16.74 26.18 24.14
C VAL A 18 17.81 25.50 23.28
N ALA A 19 17.60 24.24 22.91
CA ALA A 19 18.46 23.56 21.93
C ALA A 19 17.73 22.45 21.13
N ASN A 20 16.44 22.62 20.84
CA ASN A 20 15.77 21.83 19.78
C ASN A 20 15.10 22.71 18.72
N ALA A 21 15.22 24.05 18.80
CA ALA A 21 14.77 24.97 17.75
C ALA A 21 15.68 24.94 16.49
N GLN A 22 16.69 24.08 16.46
CA GLN A 22 17.41 23.71 15.23
C GLN A 22 17.10 22.28 14.76
N ASN A 23 15.96 21.72 15.18
CA ASN A 23 15.23 20.74 14.38
C ASN A 23 14.36 21.43 13.31
N ASP A 24 14.65 22.70 13.02
CA ASP A 24 14.18 23.45 11.84
C ASP A 24 14.93 23.08 10.56
N TYR A 25 15.79 22.04 10.58
CA TYR A 25 16.15 21.27 9.40
C TYR A 25 15.01 20.34 8.98
N ARG A 26 13.87 20.96 8.63
CA ARG A 26 13.27 20.87 7.29
C ARG A 26 13.36 19.54 6.53
N ASP A 27 13.21 18.41 7.22
CA ASP A 27 12.49 17.31 6.61
C ASP A 27 11.02 17.73 6.62
N LYS A 28 10.65 18.43 5.55
CA LYS A 28 9.27 18.73 5.19
C LYS A 28 8.61 17.40 4.82
N ARG A 29 8.52 16.47 5.78
CA ARG A 29 7.62 15.34 5.72
C ARG A 29 6.26 15.97 5.66
N THR A 30 5.76 16.07 4.45
CA THR A 30 4.36 16.29 4.15
C THR A 30 3.61 15.21 4.91
N SER A 31 3.30 15.47 6.17
CA SER A 31 2.29 14.74 6.90
C SER A 31 1.00 15.19 6.25
N THR A 32 0.69 14.58 5.10
CA THR A 32 -0.62 14.64 4.49
C THR A 32 -1.54 14.08 5.55
N SER A 33 -2.13 14.95 6.37
CA SER A 33 -3.13 14.58 7.36
C SER A 33 -4.27 13.96 6.58
N THR A 34 -4.22 12.63 6.44
CA THR A 34 -5.26 11.83 5.81
C THR A 34 -6.56 12.19 6.51
N SER A 35 -7.55 12.69 5.78
CA SER A 35 -8.86 12.94 6.38
C SER A 35 -9.47 11.61 6.82
N GLN A 36 -10.35 11.64 7.83
CA GLN A 36 -11.07 10.43 8.25
C GLN A 36 -11.83 9.78 7.08
N GLY A 37 -12.30 10.60 6.13
CA GLY A 37 -12.90 10.13 4.88
C GLY A 37 -11.91 9.37 3.98
N ASP A 38 -10.70 9.90 3.79
CA ASP A 38 -9.66 9.24 2.99
C ASP A 38 -9.21 7.91 3.61
N ALA A 39 -9.12 7.85 4.95
CA ALA A 39 -8.81 6.60 5.66
C ALA A 39 -9.91 5.55 5.45
N PHE A 40 -11.17 5.96 5.56
CA PHE A 40 -12.32 5.09 5.31
C PHE A 40 -12.36 4.60 3.85
N ALA A 41 -12.15 5.49 2.88
CA ALA A 41 -12.15 5.14 1.46
C ALA A 41 -11.08 4.11 1.13
N ARG A 42 -9.86 4.27 1.65
CA ARG A 42 -8.79 3.28 1.48
C ARG A 42 -9.13 1.94 2.13
N GLN A 43 -9.68 1.95 3.35
CA GLN A 43 -10.11 0.71 4.01
C GLN A 43 -11.18 -0.02 3.19
N LEU A 44 -12.16 0.72 2.66
CA LEU A 44 -13.21 0.15 1.83
C LEU A 44 -12.63 -0.43 0.53
N GLN A 45 -11.76 0.32 -0.15
CA GLN A 45 -11.09 -0.13 -1.36
C GLN A 45 -10.30 -1.43 -1.13
N SER A 46 -9.51 -1.51 -0.05
CA SER A 46 -8.77 -2.73 0.28
C SER A 46 -9.70 -3.93 0.50
N ARG A 47 -10.82 -3.74 1.21
CA ARG A 47 -11.80 -4.82 1.43
C ARG A 47 -12.45 -5.30 0.14
N LEU A 48 -12.82 -4.36 -0.74
CA LEU A 48 -13.41 -4.68 -2.05
C LEU A 48 -12.42 -5.44 -2.93
N LEU A 49 -11.15 -5.01 -2.95
CA LEU A 49 -10.09 -5.69 -3.67
C LEU A 49 -9.88 -7.12 -3.16
N SER A 50 -9.83 -7.31 -1.83
CA SER A 50 -9.73 -8.64 -1.24
C SER A 50 -10.91 -9.53 -1.62
N ALA A 51 -12.15 -9.02 -1.55
CA ALA A 51 -13.35 -9.79 -1.89
C ALA A 51 -13.35 -10.22 -3.36
N VAL A 52 -12.98 -9.33 -4.28
CA VAL A 52 -12.90 -9.67 -5.71
C VAL A 52 -11.74 -10.61 -6.00
N SER A 53 -10.60 -10.45 -5.33
CA SER A 53 -9.51 -11.42 -5.43
C SER A 53 -9.96 -12.83 -5.02
N SER A 54 -10.72 -12.96 -3.92
CA SER A 54 -11.28 -14.25 -3.50
C SER A 54 -12.25 -14.82 -4.54
N GLN A 55 -13.15 -14.00 -5.08
CA GLN A 55 -14.07 -14.46 -6.14
C GLN A 55 -13.35 -14.91 -7.40
N ILE A 56 -12.27 -14.24 -7.79
CA ILE A 56 -11.44 -14.65 -8.94
C ILE A 56 -10.78 -16.00 -8.65
N VAL A 57 -10.19 -16.16 -7.47
CA VAL A 57 -9.57 -17.43 -7.06
C VAL A 57 -10.60 -18.55 -7.06
N ASP A 58 -11.78 -18.35 -6.48
CA ASP A 58 -12.84 -19.35 -6.45
C ASP A 58 -13.39 -19.65 -7.86
N ALA A 59 -13.51 -18.63 -8.71
CA ALA A 59 -13.94 -18.83 -10.09
C ALA A 59 -12.91 -19.62 -10.91
N ILE A 60 -11.62 -19.55 -10.57
CA ILE A 60 -10.56 -20.27 -11.29
C ILE A 60 -10.32 -21.66 -10.70
N PHE A 61 -10.33 -21.79 -9.38
CA PHE A 61 -9.82 -22.97 -8.64
C PHE A 61 -10.85 -23.61 -7.70
N GLY A 62 -12.06 -23.06 -7.60
CA GLY A 62 -13.12 -23.57 -6.73
C GLY A 62 -13.79 -24.83 -7.28
N GLU A 63 -14.90 -25.24 -6.66
CA GLU A 63 -15.60 -26.49 -6.97
C GLU A 63 -16.19 -26.52 -8.40
N ASN A 64 -16.56 -25.35 -8.95
CA ASN A 64 -17.07 -25.21 -10.31
C ASN A 64 -16.23 -24.19 -11.09
N PRO A 65 -15.00 -24.56 -11.48
CA PRO A 65 -14.08 -23.62 -12.11
C PRO A 65 -14.63 -23.18 -13.46
N GLN A 66 -14.54 -21.88 -13.71
CA GLN A 66 -14.92 -21.25 -14.97
C GLN A 66 -13.72 -21.25 -15.92
N GLU A 67 -13.98 -21.43 -17.20
CA GLU A 67 -12.93 -21.37 -18.23
C GLU A 67 -12.47 -19.95 -18.50
N ARG A 68 -13.34 -18.96 -18.28
CA ARG A 68 -13.04 -17.54 -18.51
C ARG A 68 -13.90 -16.63 -17.65
N GLY A 69 -13.41 -15.43 -17.41
CA GLY A 69 -14.17 -14.38 -16.74
C GLY A 69 -13.60 -13.00 -16.98
N ARG A 70 -14.43 -11.97 -16.77
CA ARG A 70 -14.08 -10.56 -16.93
C ARG A 70 -14.68 -9.75 -15.79
N ILE A 71 -13.86 -8.94 -15.15
CA ILE A 71 -14.23 -8.10 -14.02
C ILE A 71 -13.66 -6.70 -14.26
N ALA A 72 -14.49 -5.67 -14.13
CA ALA A 72 -14.05 -4.29 -14.17
C ALA A 72 -14.11 -3.68 -12.76
N MET A 73 -12.99 -3.11 -12.30
CA MET A 73 -12.91 -2.45 -10.99
C MET A 73 -11.88 -1.31 -11.02
N GLY A 74 -12.28 -0.14 -10.52
CA GLY A 74 -11.33 0.93 -10.19
C GLY A 74 -10.48 1.43 -11.37
N GLY A 75 -11.02 1.40 -12.59
CA GLY A 75 -10.29 1.75 -13.82
C GLY A 75 -9.38 0.63 -14.33
N GLN A 76 -9.54 -0.59 -13.84
CA GLN A 76 -8.84 -1.78 -14.30
C GLN A 76 -9.85 -2.81 -14.82
N ILE A 77 -9.51 -3.47 -15.90
CA ILE A 77 -10.22 -4.63 -16.43
C ILE A 77 -9.34 -5.84 -16.18
N ILE A 78 -9.86 -6.81 -15.44
CA ILE A 78 -9.23 -8.09 -15.15
C ILE A 78 -9.96 -9.16 -15.94
N GLU A 79 -9.24 -9.84 -16.81
CA GLU A 79 -9.73 -10.99 -17.58
C GLU A 79 -8.91 -12.21 -17.19
N PHE A 80 -9.54 -13.37 -17.06
CA PHE A 80 -8.82 -14.62 -16.90
C PHE A 80 -9.32 -15.64 -17.92
N GLU A 81 -8.41 -16.49 -18.35
CA GLU A 81 -8.67 -17.63 -19.22
C GLU A 81 -7.91 -18.83 -18.67
N ARG A 82 -8.61 -19.96 -18.53
CA ARG A 82 -8.10 -21.22 -18.02
C ARG A 82 -8.07 -22.21 -19.16
N ASP A 83 -6.88 -22.71 -19.44
CA ASP A 83 -6.67 -23.85 -20.33
C ASP A 83 -6.45 -25.15 -19.53
N LEU A 84 -5.95 -26.20 -20.17
CA LEU A 84 -5.74 -27.50 -19.53
C LEU A 84 -4.51 -27.53 -18.60
N GLU A 85 -3.56 -26.64 -18.79
CA GLU A 85 -2.26 -26.63 -18.14
C GLU A 85 -2.06 -25.38 -17.25
N ASN A 86 -2.64 -24.24 -17.63
CA ASN A 86 -2.40 -22.94 -17.05
C ASN A 86 -3.68 -22.10 -16.92
N VAL A 87 -3.58 -21.08 -16.08
CA VAL A 87 -4.51 -19.97 -16.00
C VAL A 87 -3.76 -18.70 -16.34
N THR A 88 -4.22 -17.99 -17.36
CA THR A 88 -3.68 -16.69 -17.76
C THR A 88 -4.62 -15.60 -17.26
N ILE A 89 -4.08 -14.65 -16.51
CA ILE A 89 -4.79 -13.48 -15.99
C ILE A 89 -4.19 -12.24 -16.67
N THR A 90 -5.04 -11.44 -17.30
CA THR A 90 -4.68 -10.19 -17.97
C THR A 90 -5.35 -9.02 -17.26
N ILE A 91 -4.55 -8.08 -16.78
CA ILE A 91 -5.00 -6.86 -16.10
C ILE A 91 -4.69 -5.68 -17.02
N THR A 92 -5.71 -4.97 -17.46
CA THR A 92 -5.58 -3.77 -18.30
C THR A 92 -5.98 -2.55 -17.50
N THR A 93 -5.09 -1.57 -17.39
CA THR A 93 -5.39 -0.27 -16.80
C THR A 93 -6.03 0.63 -17.86
N GLU A 94 -7.30 0.98 -17.70
CA GLU A 94 -8.07 1.73 -18.71
C GLU A 94 -7.52 3.15 -18.95
N ALA A 95 -6.96 3.77 -17.92
CA ALA A 95 -6.44 5.14 -18.00
C ALA A 95 -5.14 5.25 -18.81
N THR A 96 -4.28 4.22 -18.76
CA THR A 96 -2.94 4.25 -19.37
C THR A 96 -2.81 3.27 -20.54
N GLY A 97 -3.71 2.29 -20.64
CA GLY A 97 -3.60 1.14 -21.54
C GLY A 97 -2.53 0.13 -21.11
N GLU A 98 -1.94 0.26 -19.92
CA GLU A 98 -0.93 -0.67 -19.43
C GLU A 98 -1.54 -2.06 -19.21
N VAL A 99 -0.85 -3.09 -19.72
CA VAL A 99 -1.27 -4.49 -19.61
C VAL A 99 -0.26 -5.25 -18.78
N THR A 100 -0.76 -5.91 -17.73
CA THR A 100 -0.01 -6.88 -16.91
C THR A 100 -0.57 -8.27 -17.14
N THR A 101 0.29 -9.23 -17.47
CA THR A 101 -0.10 -10.63 -17.66
C THR A 101 0.55 -11.51 -16.59
N ILE A 102 -0.26 -12.35 -15.96
CA ILE A 102 0.15 -13.30 -14.93
C ILE A 102 -0.25 -14.69 -15.42
N VAL A 103 0.68 -15.66 -15.38
CA VAL A 103 0.41 -17.05 -15.76
C VAL A 103 0.63 -17.93 -14.55
N VAL A 104 -0.37 -18.75 -14.23
CA VAL A 104 -0.35 -19.67 -13.09
C VAL A 104 -0.54 -21.10 -13.59
N PRO A 105 0.42 -22.02 -13.38
CA PRO A 105 0.25 -23.41 -13.78
C PRO A 105 -0.76 -24.13 -12.88
N LEU A 106 -1.62 -24.95 -13.49
CA LEU A 106 -2.61 -25.79 -12.79
C LEU A 106 -1.98 -27.02 -12.15
N PHE A 107 -0.90 -27.54 -12.74
CA PHE A 107 -0.16 -28.68 -12.23
C PHE A 107 1.22 -28.24 -11.77
N VAL A 108 1.55 -28.55 -10.52
CA VAL A 108 2.91 -28.43 -10.01
C VAL A 108 3.45 -29.84 -9.88
N GLU A 109 4.42 -30.20 -10.71
CA GLU A 109 5.11 -31.49 -10.60
C GLU A 109 5.98 -31.45 -9.33
N VAL A 110 5.53 -32.10 -8.25
CA VAL A 110 6.31 -32.23 -7.01
C VAL A 110 7.23 -33.43 -7.18
N ARG A 111 8.54 -33.19 -7.18
CA ARG A 111 9.58 -34.25 -7.22
C ARG A 111 10.00 -34.68 -5.83
#